data_AF-A0A7D5GIH2-F1
#
_entry.id   AF-A0A7D5GIH2-F1
#
_cell.length_a   1.000
_cell.length_b   1.000
_cell.length_c   1.000
_cell.angle_alpha   90.00
_cell.angle_beta   90.00
_cell.angle_gamma   90.00
#
_symmetry.space_group_name_H-M   'P 1'
#
loop_
_entity.id
_entity.type
_entity.pdbx_description
1 polymer ?
#
loop_
_entity_poly.entity_id
_entity_poly.type
_entity_poly.pdbx_seq_one_letter_code
_entity_poly.pdbx_strand_id
1 'polypeptide(L)' 'MTTRDRDGDRDRMRVRLEEVLAEVETLDGHLRGPLTLEPAISNIEMIIAAYETFETDSGERPVVVDN' A
#
# COMPACT_ATOMS: atom_id res chain seq x y z
N MET A 1 4.23 -22.17 7.20
CA MET A 1 3.82 -20.93 6.52
C MET A 1 5.08 -20.24 6.04
N THR A 2 5.34 -20.29 4.74
CA THR A 2 6.64 -19.90 4.17
C THR A 2 6.62 -18.41 3.79
N THR A 3 7.79 -17.78 3.68
CA THR A 3 7.94 -16.35 3.28
C THR A 3 7.20 -16.02 1.98
N ARG A 4 7.14 -16.99 1.05
CA ARG A 4 6.39 -16.94 -0.22
C ARG A 4 4.88 -16.69 -0.06
N ASP A 5 4.27 -17.15 1.03
CA ASP A 5 2.84 -16.98 1.28
C ASP A 5 2.54 -15.53 1.74
N ARG A 6 3.48 -14.88 2.45
CA ARG A 6 3.32 -13.53 2.97
C ARG A 6 3.48 -12.45 1.89
N ASP A 7 4.38 -12.68 0.93
CA ASP A 7 4.56 -11.77 -0.21
C ASP A 7 3.30 -11.79 -1.10
N GLY A 8 2.70 -12.97 -1.33
CA GLY A 8 1.44 -13.09 -2.08
C GLY A 8 0.24 -12.46 -1.38
N ASP A 9 0.15 -12.51 -0.05
CA ASP A 9 -0.89 -11.79 0.71
C ASP A 9 -0.69 -10.28 0.68
N ARG A 10 0.56 -9.83 0.73
CA ARG A 10 0.95 -8.42 0.63
C ARG A 10 0.55 -7.83 -0.72
N ASP A 11 0.92 -8.49 -1.81
CA ASP A 11 0.63 -8.03 -3.17
C ASP A 11 -0.87 -8.00 -3.43
N ARG A 12 -1.61 -8.99 -2.93
CA ARG A 12 -3.08 -9.00 -2.98
C ARG A 12 -3.69 -7.83 -2.21
N MET A 13 -3.13 -7.47 -1.06
CA MET A 13 -3.61 -6.31 -0.31
C MET A 13 -3.31 -4.99 -1.05
N ARG A 14 -2.13 -4.85 -1.65
CA ARG A 14 -1.77 -3.68 -2.45
C ARG A 14 -2.74 -3.47 -3.62
N VAL A 15 -3.01 -4.52 -4.39
CA VAL A 15 -3.97 -4.46 -5.51
C VAL A 15 -5.37 -4.04 -5.03
N ARG A 16 -5.83 -4.57 -3.89
CA ARG A 16 -7.12 -4.16 -3.32
C ARG A 16 -7.14 -2.70 -2.90
N LEU A 17 -6.04 -2.18 -2.37
CA LEU A 17 -5.94 -0.76 -2.02
C LEU A 17 -5.95 0.14 -3.26
N GLU A 18 -5.31 -0.28 -4.35
CA GLU A 18 -5.37 0.42 -5.66
C GLU A 18 -6.81 0.43 -6.22
N GLU A 19 -7.54 -0.69 -6.12
CA GLU A 19 -8.97 -0.76 -6.49
C GLU A 19 -9.82 0.19 -5.65
N VAL A 20 -9.62 0.20 -4.32
CA VAL A 20 -10.34 1.10 -3.41
C VAL A 20 -9.99 2.57 -3.70
N LEU A 21 -8.73 2.88 -3.98
CA LEU A 21 -8.32 4.24 -4.34
C LEU A 21 -9.08 4.74 -5.57
N ALA A 22 -9.16 3.92 -6.63
CA ALA A 22 -9.89 4.27 -7.85
C ALA A 22 -11.39 4.50 -7.59
N GLU A 23 -12.02 3.69 -6.72
CA GLU A 23 -13.41 3.89 -6.33
C GLU A 23 -13.61 5.19 -5.54
N VAL A 24 -12.69 5.52 -4.62
CA VAL A 24 -12.75 6.73 -3.80
C VAL A 24 -12.52 7.99 -4.63
N GLU A 25 -11.56 7.97 -5.56
CA GLU A 25 -11.33 9.07 -6.52
C GLU A 25 -12.55 9.29 -7.43
N THR A 26 -13.14 8.18 -7.90
CA THR A 26 -14.38 8.26 -8.67
C THR A 26 -15.48 8.90 -7.82
N LEU A 27 -15.65 8.49 -6.56
CA LEU A 27 -16.66 9.05 -5.67
C LEU A 27 -16.41 10.54 -5.39
N ASP A 28 -15.17 10.95 -5.17
CA ASP A 28 -14.78 12.35 -4.97
C ASP A 28 -15.19 13.22 -6.18
N GLY A 29 -14.95 12.73 -7.40
CA GLY A 29 -15.39 13.41 -8.63
C GLY A 29 -16.91 13.55 -8.79
N HIS A 30 -17.69 12.78 -8.04
CA HIS A 30 -19.16 12.90 -7.98
C HIS A 30 -19.66 13.77 -6.83
N LEU A 31 -18.81 14.11 -5.86
CA LEU A 31 -19.16 15.04 -4.80
C LEU A 31 -19.33 16.45 -5.38
N ARG A 32 -20.30 17.19 -4.84
CA ARG A 32 -20.59 18.57 -5.23
C ARG A 32 -20.43 19.48 -4.03
N GLY A 33 -19.83 20.66 -4.25
CA GLY A 33 -19.64 21.66 -3.20
C GLY A 33 -18.37 21.43 -2.39
N PRO A 34 -18.30 21.86 -1.12
CA PRO A 34 -17.07 21.83 -0.32
C PRO A 34 -16.72 20.44 0.25
N LEU A 35 -17.47 19.40 -0.12
CA LEU A 35 -17.22 18.04 0.31
C LEU A 35 -16.12 17.44 -0.58
N THR A 36 -15.08 16.90 0.04
CA THR A 36 -13.99 16.22 -0.63
C THR A 36 -13.54 15.00 0.18
N LEU A 37 -13.04 13.99 -0.51
CA LEU A 37 -12.39 12.81 0.03
C LEU A 37 -10.86 12.90 -0.05
N GLU A 38 -10.28 14.05 -0.39
CA GLU A 38 -8.82 14.28 -0.43
C GLU A 38 -8.07 13.69 0.79
N PRO A 39 -8.53 13.88 2.05
CA PRO A 39 -7.85 13.26 3.19
C PRO A 39 -7.87 11.72 3.17
N ALA A 40 -8.94 11.12 2.65
CA ALA A 40 -9.05 9.67 2.54
C ALA A 40 -8.17 9.14 1.41
N ILE A 41 -8.15 9.82 0.26
CA ILE A 41 -7.28 9.54 -0.89
C ILE A 41 -5.81 9.54 -0.44
N SER A 42 -5.37 10.62 0.22
CA SER A 42 -3.99 10.75 0.70
C SER A 42 -3.59 9.65 1.69
N ASN A 43 -4.50 9.23 2.57
CA ASN A 43 -4.23 8.13 3.50
C ASN A 43 -4.07 6.79 2.77
N ILE A 44 -4.87 6.52 1.73
CA ILE A 44 -4.78 5.28 0.96
C ILE A 44 -3.46 5.24 0.17
N GLU A 45 -3.09 6.35 -0.48
CA GLU A 45 -1.81 6.48 -1.19
C GLU A 45 -0.60 6.23 -0.27
N MET A 46 -0.63 6.79 0.94
CA MET A 46 0.43 6.56 1.93
C MET A 46 0.55 5.09 2.34
N ILE A 47 -0.58 4.38 2.47
CA ILE A 47 -0.57 2.95 2.78
C ILE A 47 -0.02 2.14 1.60
N ILE A 48 -0.41 2.45 0.37
CA ILE A 48 0.12 1.80 -0.85
C ILE A 48 1.65 1.98 -0.92
N ALA A 49 2.15 3.19 -0.69
CA ALA A 49 3.60 3.47 -0.67
C ALA A 49 4.34 2.67 0.43
N ALA A 50 3.72 2.44 1.58
CA ALA A 50 4.27 1.58 2.62
C ALA A 50 4.40 0.11 2.17
N TYR A 51 3.48 -0.38 1.33
CA TYR A 51 3.55 -1.72 0.77
C TYR A 51 4.66 -1.86 -0.29
N GLU A 52 4.92 -0.83 -1.09
CA GLU A 52 6.00 -0.80 -2.08
C GLU A 52 7.39 -0.75 -1.43
N THR A 53 7.54 0.06 -0.38
CA THR A 53 8.82 0.21 0.33
C THR A 53 9.25 -1.03 1.13
N PHE A 54 8.29 -1.88 1.53
CA PHE A 54 8.59 -3.15 2.21
C PHE A 54 9.25 -4.19 1.29
N GLU A 55 9.16 -4.05 -0.04
CA GLU A 55 9.81 -4.96 -0.98
C GLU A 55 11.34 -4.83 -0.96
N THR A 56 11.87 -3.65 -0.63
CA THR A 56 13.31 -3.36 -0.65
C THR A 56 14.09 -3.85 0.58
N ASP A 57 13.45 -4.22 1.69
CA ASP A 57 14.14 -4.52 2.96
C ASP A 57 14.26 -6.03 3.30
N SER A 58 13.76 -6.91 2.41
CA SER A 58 13.86 -8.37 2.59
C SER A 58 15.08 -9.01 1.92
N GLY A 59 15.96 -8.19 1.32
CA GLY A 59 17.08 -8.63 0.48
C GLY A 59 18.46 -8.69 1.16
N GLU A 60 18.70 -8.04 2.30
CA GLU A 60 19.99 -8.14 2.99
C GLU A 60 19.96 -9.19 4.10
N ARG A 61 20.68 -10.29 3.85
CA ARG A 61 21.06 -11.26 4.87
C ARG A 61 21.72 -10.53 6.04
N PRO A 62 21.55 -11.00 7.30
CA PRO A 62 22.28 -10.43 8.43
C PRO A 62 23.77 -10.50 8.13
N VAL A 63 24.44 -9.34 8.08
CA VAL A 63 25.90 -9.33 8.19
C VAL A 63 26.18 -9.77 9.61
N VAL A 64 26.51 -11.05 9.76
CA VAL A 64 27.28 -11.53 10.91
C VAL A 64 28.60 -10.78 10.85
N VAL A 65 28.73 -9.72 11.63
CA VAL A 65 30.05 -9.19 11.97
C VAL A 65 30.51 -10.01 13.16
N ASP A 66 31.22 -11.11 12.87
CA ASP A 66 32.14 -11.71 13.83
C ASP A 66 33.31 -10.73 13.99
N ASN A 67 33.45 -10.16 15.18
CA ASN A 67 34.72 -9.85 15.84
C ASN A 67 34.49 -9.51 17.32
#